data_AF-A0A1M7MBK6-F1
#
_entry.id   AF-A0A1M7MBK6-F1
#
_cell.length_a   1.000
_cell.length_b   1.000
_cell.length_c   1.000
_cell.angle_alpha   90.00
_cell.angle_beta   90.00
_cell.angle_gamma   90.00
#
_symmetry.space_group_name_H-M   'P 1'
#
loop_
_entity.id
_entity.type
_entity.pdbx_description
1 polymer ?
#
loop_
_entity_poly.entity_id
_entity_poly.type
_entity_poly.pdbx_seq_one_letter_code
_entity_poly.pdbx_strand_id
1 'polypeptide(L)'
;MRSFQFFDQAGDAILKIYLQEKSNQDAYDNMVDSYRQKKKSDPIQVLPFEPQTYASAVDREAFAKDWENMKDTHDFFGMLRKYNVHRLDAIKWIGEKWAYPVDRLSSRKILEVASDEKMPIMIFAGNKGNIQIHQGKVRTIRQLGDWLNVMDPDFNMHMDETCIAEAWVVHKNTDDGLVSSLELFGKDGEMIAQLFGLRKPGLPQNERWKNLIDSL
;
A
#
# COMPACT_ATOMS: atom_id res chain seq x y z
N MET A 1 26.83 -8.53 -4.75
CA MET A 1 25.66 -7.62 -4.63
C MET A 1 25.88 -6.72 -3.42
N ARG A 2 25.84 -5.39 -3.59
CA ARG A 2 26.02 -4.40 -2.51
C ARG A 2 24.68 -3.74 -2.19
N SER A 3 24.39 -3.49 -0.92
CA SER A 3 23.09 -2.97 -0.49
C SER A 3 23.14 -2.26 0.86
N PHE A 4 22.23 -1.30 1.06
CA PHE A 4 21.83 -0.84 2.38
C PHE A 4 20.55 -1.57 2.79
N GLN A 5 20.50 -2.08 4.02
CA GLN A 5 19.35 -2.79 4.56
C GLN A 5 18.97 -2.19 5.90
N PHE A 6 17.69 -1.85 6.04
CA PHE A 6 17.13 -1.19 7.21
C PHE A 6 16.13 -2.15 7.87
N PHE A 7 16.21 -2.26 9.18
CA PHE A 7 15.38 -3.14 9.99
C PHE A 7 14.74 -2.31 11.11
N ASP A 8 13.56 -2.71 11.57
CA ASP A 8 12.94 -2.11 12.74
C ASP A 8 13.44 -2.73 14.05
N GLN A 9 12.87 -2.27 15.16
CA GLN A 9 13.21 -2.77 16.49
C GLN A 9 12.87 -4.25 16.69
N ALA A 10 11.93 -4.83 15.95
CA ALA A 10 11.60 -6.24 16.03
C ALA A 10 12.54 -7.11 15.16
N GLY A 11 13.40 -6.48 14.37
CA GLY A 11 14.29 -7.15 13.42
C GLY A 11 13.65 -7.41 12.06
N ASP A 12 12.45 -6.89 11.81
CA ASP A 12 11.77 -7.03 10.53
C ASP A 12 12.38 -6.07 9.50
N ALA A 13 12.48 -6.52 8.24
CA ALA A 13 13.04 -5.71 7.18
C ALA A 13 12.09 -4.58 6.78
N ILE A 14 12.58 -3.34 6.86
CA ILE A 14 11.82 -2.13 6.50
C ILE A 14 12.08 -1.72 5.05
N LEU A 15 13.34 -1.65 4.64
CA LEU A 15 13.73 -1.23 3.30
C LEU A 15 15.07 -1.86 2.92
N LYS A 16 15.22 -2.21 1.64
CA LYS A 16 16.50 -2.64 1.07
C LYS A 16 16.76 -1.85 -0.21
N ILE A 17 17.93 -1.23 -0.28
CA ILE A 17 18.38 -0.46 -1.45
C ILE A 17 19.57 -1.20 -2.03
N TYR A 18 19.44 -1.67 -3.27
CA TYR A 18 20.47 -2.41 -3.98
C TYR A 18 21.15 -1.54 -5.03
N LEU A 19 22.46 -1.70 -5.16
CA LEU A 19 23.20 -1.13 -6.27
C LEU A 19 22.84 -1.88 -7.55
N GLN A 20 22.56 -1.12 -8.60
CA GLN A 20 22.33 -1.58 -9.97
C GLN A 20 23.53 -1.23 -10.85
N GLU A 21 23.54 -1.73 -12.08
CA GLU A 21 24.63 -1.51 -13.04
C GLU A 21 24.99 -0.01 -13.23
N LYS A 22 23.97 0.86 -13.24
CA LYS A 22 24.13 2.32 -13.42
C LYS A 22 24.37 3.09 -12.11
N SER A 23 24.50 2.40 -10.97
CA SER A 23 24.72 3.07 -9.68
C SER A 23 26.14 3.63 -9.57
N ASN A 24 26.31 4.72 -8.83
CA ASN A 24 27.61 5.31 -8.52
C ASN A 24 28.29 4.54 -7.38
N GLN A 25 29.35 3.80 -7.69
CA GLN A 25 30.07 2.96 -6.72
C GLN A 25 30.88 3.79 -5.72
N ASP A 26 31.53 4.86 -6.17
CA ASP A 26 32.33 5.74 -5.29
C ASP A 26 31.43 6.42 -4.25
N ALA A 27 30.23 6.84 -4.64
CA ALA A 27 29.25 7.41 -3.71
C ALA A 27 28.80 6.38 -2.65
N TYR A 28 28.59 5.13 -3.05
CA TYR A 28 28.28 4.05 -2.11
C TYR A 28 29.42 3.82 -1.12
N ASP A 29 30.66 3.71 -1.60
CA ASP A 29 31.82 3.44 -0.74
C ASP A 29 32.04 4.62 0.24
N ASN A 30 31.89 5.86 -0.23
CA ASN A 30 31.93 7.05 0.63
C ASN A 30 30.84 7.05 1.71
N MET A 31 29.61 6.63 1.38
CA MET A 31 28.53 6.50 2.36
C MET A 31 28.85 5.42 3.39
N VAL A 32 29.31 4.25 2.95
CA VAL A 32 29.70 3.16 3.85
C VAL A 32 30.77 3.65 4.83
N ASP A 33 31.82 4.30 4.35
CA ASP A 33 32.92 4.76 5.21
C ASP A 33 32.49 5.88 6.16
N SER A 34 31.58 6.75 5.74
CA SER A 34 31.06 7.85 6.56
C SER A 34 30.14 7.37 7.68
N TYR A 35 29.28 6.37 7.42
CA TYR A 35 28.27 5.89 8.37
C TYR A 35 28.68 4.61 9.12
N ARG A 36 29.81 4.00 8.77
CA ARG A 36 30.32 2.82 9.49
C ARG A 36 30.63 3.19 10.94
N GLN A 37 30.09 2.42 11.87
CA GLN A 37 30.47 2.53 13.27
C GLN A 37 31.95 2.15 13.44
N LYS A 38 32.74 3.03 14.06
CA LYS A 38 34.18 2.83 14.27
C LYS A 38 34.52 1.80 15.35
N LYS A 39 33.59 1.56 16.28
CA LYS A 39 33.72 0.55 17.34
C LYS A 39 32.87 -0.66 16.99
N LYS A 40 33.30 -1.84 17.45
CA LYS A 40 32.49 -3.05 17.37
C LYS A 40 31.18 -2.81 18.11
N SER A 41 30.06 -2.98 17.42
CA SER A 41 28.72 -2.81 18.00
C SER A 41 28.39 -4.01 18.89
N ASP A 42 27.55 -3.77 19.90
CA ASP A 42 26.85 -4.84 20.58
C ASP A 42 25.96 -5.61 19.59
N PRO A 43 25.59 -6.87 19.90
CA PRO A 43 24.56 -7.57 19.14
C PRO A 43 23.28 -6.75 19.05
N ILE A 44 22.63 -6.76 17.88
CA ILE A 44 21.33 -6.12 17.69
C ILE A 44 20.33 -6.82 18.61
N GLN A 45 19.73 -6.05 19.53
CA GLN A 45 18.63 -6.53 20.35
C GLN A 45 17.32 -6.33 19.59
N VAL A 46 16.52 -7.38 19.50
CA VAL A 46 15.19 -7.34 18.89
C VAL A 46 14.12 -7.28 19.98
N LEU A 47 13.18 -6.37 19.84
CA LEU A 47 12.08 -6.11 20.75
C LEU A 47 10.77 -6.21 19.97
N PRO A 48 9.86 -7.13 20.34
CA PRO A 48 8.56 -7.22 19.67
C PRO A 48 7.76 -5.94 19.91
N PHE A 49 6.91 -5.59 18.93
CA PHE A 49 5.94 -4.52 19.14
C PHE A 49 4.82 -4.98 20.06
N GLU A 50 4.42 -4.09 20.97
CA GLU A 50 3.20 -4.30 21.75
C GLU A 50 1.97 -4.37 20.82
N PRO A 51 1.05 -5.32 21.04
CA PRO A 51 -0.20 -5.38 20.29
C PRO A 51 -1.00 -4.09 20.41
N GLN A 52 -1.47 -3.54 19.29
CA GLN A 52 -2.37 -2.39 19.32
C GLN A 52 -3.78 -2.83 19.70
N THR A 53 -4.42 -2.07 20.58
CA THR A 53 -5.83 -2.26 20.95
C THR A 53 -6.67 -1.19 20.28
N TYR A 54 -7.67 -1.60 19.51
CA TYR A 54 -8.59 -0.72 18.82
C TYR A 54 -9.96 -0.68 19.51
N ALA A 55 -10.72 0.38 19.26
CA ALA A 55 -12.11 0.48 19.67
C ALA A 55 -12.93 -0.61 18.97
N SER A 56 -13.82 -1.27 19.71
CA SER A 56 -14.75 -2.28 19.16
C SER A 56 -16.03 -1.67 18.58
N ALA A 57 -16.25 -0.38 18.79
CA ALA A 57 -17.38 0.36 18.25
C ALA A 57 -17.04 1.86 18.19
N VAL A 58 -17.75 2.57 17.30
CA VAL A 58 -17.70 4.02 17.14
C VAL A 58 -19.11 4.56 17.04
N ASP A 59 -19.30 5.85 17.35
CA ASP A 59 -20.50 6.59 16.94
C ASP A 59 -20.56 6.61 15.40
N ARG A 60 -21.49 5.84 14.84
CA ARG A 60 -21.60 5.61 13.40
C ARG A 60 -21.98 6.87 12.63
N GLU A 61 -22.78 7.73 13.23
CA GLU A 61 -23.22 8.97 12.58
C GLU A 61 -22.06 9.98 12.51
N ALA A 62 -21.36 10.17 13.63
CA ALA A 62 -20.18 11.03 13.67
C ALA A 62 -19.06 10.50 12.76
N PHE A 63 -18.82 9.19 12.79
CA PHE A 63 -17.81 8.53 11.95
C PHE A 63 -18.12 8.68 10.46
N ALA A 64 -19.38 8.45 10.05
CA ALA A 64 -19.80 8.65 8.67
C ALA A 64 -19.62 10.11 8.26
N LYS A 65 -20.07 11.07 9.09
CA LYS A 65 -19.93 12.49 8.81
C LYS A 65 -18.46 12.90 8.62
N ASP A 66 -17.55 12.42 9.45
CA ASP A 66 -16.12 12.70 9.30
C ASP A 66 -15.57 12.11 7.99
N TRP A 67 -15.98 10.89 7.63
CA TRP A 67 -15.59 10.27 6.36
C TRP A 67 -16.06 11.07 5.15
N GLU A 68 -17.32 11.52 5.15
CA GLU A 68 -17.91 12.28 4.05
C GLU A 68 -17.27 13.66 3.87
N ASN A 69 -16.75 14.25 4.95
CA ASN A 69 -16.11 15.55 4.98
C ASN A 69 -14.59 15.51 4.80
N MET A 70 -14.00 14.33 4.49
CA MET A 70 -12.60 14.24 4.11
C MET A 70 -12.33 15.12 2.88
N LYS A 71 -11.21 15.85 2.92
CA LYS A 71 -10.77 16.74 1.84
C LYS A 71 -9.53 16.18 1.14
N ASP A 72 -8.81 15.31 1.80
CA ASP A 72 -7.70 14.56 1.23
C ASP A 72 -7.70 13.11 1.73
N THR A 73 -7.19 12.18 0.91
CA THR A 73 -7.05 10.77 1.30
C THR A 73 -6.17 10.55 2.53
N HIS A 74 -5.26 11.49 2.84
CA HIS A 74 -4.41 11.45 4.03
C HIS A 74 -5.19 11.79 5.31
N ASP A 75 -6.34 12.48 5.22
CA ASP A 75 -7.23 12.75 6.36
C ASP A 75 -7.74 11.45 6.98
N PHE A 76 -7.87 10.39 6.17
CA PHE A 76 -8.30 9.08 6.61
C PHE A 76 -7.44 8.53 7.74
N PHE A 77 -6.12 8.71 7.69
CA PHE A 77 -5.22 8.26 8.75
C PHE A 77 -5.44 9.05 10.06
N GLY A 78 -5.71 10.35 9.96
CA GLY A 78 -6.09 11.18 11.09
C GLY A 78 -7.41 10.74 11.71
N MET A 79 -8.39 10.40 10.87
CA MET A 79 -9.68 9.89 11.30
C MET A 79 -9.56 8.53 12.01
N LEU A 80 -8.81 7.57 11.46
CA LEU A 80 -8.57 6.27 12.12
C LEU A 80 -7.98 6.46 13.53
N ARG A 81 -7.02 7.38 13.67
CA ARG A 81 -6.42 7.73 14.98
C ARG A 81 -7.42 8.39 15.92
N LYS A 82 -8.24 9.32 15.43
CA LYS A 82 -9.28 10.01 16.23
C LYS A 82 -10.26 9.02 16.87
N TYR A 83 -10.67 8.00 16.12
CA TYR A 83 -11.61 6.99 16.59
C TYR A 83 -10.94 5.75 17.20
N ASN A 84 -9.59 5.72 17.25
CA ASN A 84 -8.80 4.55 17.61
C ASN A 84 -9.29 3.26 16.93
N VAL A 85 -9.60 3.32 15.64
CA VAL A 85 -10.20 2.20 14.90
C VAL A 85 -9.20 1.61 13.92
N HIS A 86 -9.20 0.28 13.83
CA HIS A 86 -8.41 -0.42 12.84
C HIS A 86 -8.95 -0.16 11.42
N ARG A 87 -8.08 -0.14 10.42
CA ARG A 87 -8.47 0.21 9.05
C ARG A 87 -9.53 -0.73 8.47
N LEU A 88 -9.36 -2.05 8.64
CA LEU A 88 -10.31 -3.02 8.12
C LEU A 88 -11.69 -2.91 8.80
N ASP A 89 -11.71 -2.58 10.09
CA ASP A 89 -12.98 -2.34 10.80
C ASP A 89 -13.64 -1.06 10.29
N ALA A 90 -12.87 0.01 10.12
CA ALA A 90 -13.34 1.28 9.58
C ALA A 90 -14.06 1.12 8.23
N ILE A 91 -13.48 0.34 7.29
CA ILE A 91 -14.09 0.08 5.98
C ILE A 91 -15.32 -0.84 6.08
N LYS A 92 -15.31 -1.83 6.99
CA LYS A 92 -16.49 -2.68 7.24
C LYS A 92 -17.65 -1.87 7.85
N TRP A 93 -17.32 -0.76 8.50
CA TRP A 93 -18.25 -0.02 9.33
C TRP A 93 -18.91 1.17 8.66
N ILE A 94 -18.30 1.72 7.62
CA ILE A 94 -18.74 2.94 6.96
C ILE A 94 -19.98 2.74 6.06
N GLY A 95 -20.23 1.50 5.64
CA GLY A 95 -21.37 1.13 4.79
C GLY A 95 -21.06 1.12 3.29
N GLU A 96 -21.88 0.41 2.53
CA GLU A 96 -21.64 0.01 1.13
C GLU A 96 -21.48 1.17 0.15
N LYS A 97 -22.02 2.35 0.46
CA LYS A 97 -21.78 3.57 -0.32
C LYS A 97 -20.28 3.91 -0.42
N TRP A 98 -19.54 3.62 0.65
CA TRP A 98 -18.15 4.05 0.81
C TRP A 98 -17.17 2.90 0.72
N ALA A 99 -17.55 1.70 1.15
CA ALA A 99 -16.71 0.53 1.01
C ALA A 99 -17.56 -0.74 0.93
N TYR A 100 -17.19 -1.63 0.01
CA TYR A 100 -17.84 -2.93 -0.17
C TYR A 100 -16.81 -4.02 -0.50
N PRO A 101 -17.07 -5.26 -0.07
CA PRO A 101 -16.18 -6.38 -0.35
C PRO A 101 -16.32 -6.81 -1.81
N VAL A 102 -15.21 -7.26 -2.39
CA VAL A 102 -15.14 -7.83 -3.74
C VAL A 102 -14.40 -9.16 -3.71
N ASP A 103 -14.31 -9.86 -4.85
CA ASP A 103 -13.53 -11.10 -4.92
C ASP A 103 -12.08 -10.85 -4.47
N ARG A 104 -11.54 -11.71 -3.61
CA ARG A 104 -10.19 -11.53 -3.04
C ARG A 104 -9.09 -11.45 -4.11
N LEU A 105 -9.32 -12.00 -5.30
CA LEU A 105 -8.39 -12.02 -6.44
C LEU A 105 -8.69 -10.93 -7.46
N SER A 106 -9.49 -9.91 -7.10
CA SER A 106 -9.83 -8.78 -7.99
C SER A 106 -8.61 -8.03 -8.51
N SER A 107 -7.46 -8.12 -7.82
CA SER A 107 -6.19 -7.56 -8.28
C SER A 107 -5.74 -8.12 -9.63
N ARG A 108 -6.08 -9.38 -9.97
CA ARG A 108 -5.80 -9.97 -11.28
C ARG A 108 -6.44 -9.16 -12.41
N LYS A 109 -7.76 -8.98 -12.34
CA LYS A 109 -8.53 -8.20 -13.32
C LYS A 109 -8.02 -6.78 -13.42
N ILE A 110 -7.72 -6.13 -12.29
CA ILE A 110 -7.18 -4.76 -12.27
C ILE A 110 -5.86 -4.67 -13.02
N LEU A 111 -4.90 -5.57 -12.75
CA LEU A 111 -3.58 -5.53 -13.38
C LEU A 111 -3.63 -5.91 -14.86
N GLU A 112 -4.44 -6.90 -15.23
CA GLU A 112 -4.66 -7.30 -16.62
C GLU A 112 -5.23 -6.14 -17.45
N VAL A 113 -6.33 -5.52 -17.00
CA VAL A 113 -6.93 -4.38 -17.71
C VAL A 113 -5.97 -3.18 -17.75
N ALA A 114 -5.29 -2.86 -16.64
CA ALA A 114 -4.35 -1.76 -16.61
C ALA A 114 -3.18 -1.97 -17.61
N SER A 115 -2.72 -3.20 -17.74
CA SER A 115 -1.69 -3.60 -18.70
C SER A 115 -2.19 -3.48 -20.15
N ASP A 116 -3.34 -4.07 -20.46
CA ASP A 116 -3.91 -4.11 -21.81
C ASP A 116 -4.25 -2.70 -22.33
N GLU A 117 -4.84 -1.87 -21.48
CA GLU A 117 -5.19 -0.49 -21.81
C GLU A 117 -4.02 0.49 -21.68
N LYS A 118 -2.87 0.02 -21.19
CA LYS A 118 -1.70 0.87 -20.85
C LYS A 118 -2.09 2.01 -19.90
N MET A 119 -3.04 1.74 -19.00
CA MET A 119 -3.56 2.70 -18.04
C MET A 119 -2.54 2.89 -16.91
N PRO A 120 -2.11 4.13 -16.63
CA PRO A 120 -1.21 4.37 -15.51
C PRO A 120 -1.96 4.22 -14.18
N ILE A 121 -1.38 3.45 -13.28
CA ILE A 121 -1.90 3.16 -11.94
C ILE A 121 -0.86 3.50 -10.88
N MET A 122 -1.28 3.45 -9.63
CA MET A 122 -0.41 3.49 -8.47
C MET A 122 -0.59 2.21 -7.67
N ILE A 123 0.52 1.60 -7.25
CA ILE A 123 0.51 0.41 -6.39
C ILE A 123 1.30 0.74 -5.13
N PHE A 124 0.64 0.67 -4.00
CA PHE A 124 1.21 0.91 -2.69
C PHE A 124 1.42 -0.43 -2.00
N ALA A 125 2.64 -0.67 -1.53
CA ALA A 125 2.98 -1.79 -0.66
C ALA A 125 3.84 -1.25 0.49
N GLY A 126 3.62 -1.75 1.69
CA GLY A 126 4.29 -1.20 2.85
C GLY A 126 4.39 -2.16 4.02
N ASN A 127 5.10 -1.70 5.04
CA ASN A 127 5.24 -2.30 6.35
C ASN A 127 5.17 -1.19 7.41
N LYS A 128 5.43 -1.52 8.67
CA LYS A 128 5.33 -0.59 9.80
C LYS A 128 6.22 0.66 9.69
N GLY A 129 7.30 0.61 8.90
CA GLY A 129 8.29 1.69 8.81
C GLY A 129 8.45 2.32 7.43
N ASN A 130 7.85 1.75 6.38
CA ASN A 130 8.00 2.26 5.01
C ASN A 130 6.79 1.91 4.13
N ILE A 131 6.38 2.85 3.28
CA ILE A 131 5.46 2.61 2.16
C ILE A 131 6.21 2.93 0.88
N GLN A 132 6.24 1.98 -0.05
CA GLN A 132 6.80 2.15 -1.38
C GLN A 132 5.68 2.19 -2.42
N ILE A 133 5.79 3.13 -3.35
CA ILE A 133 4.73 3.43 -4.31
C ILE A 133 5.31 3.32 -5.72
N HIS A 134 4.75 2.42 -6.51
CA HIS A 134 4.89 2.48 -7.97
C HIS A 134 3.89 3.48 -8.52
N GLN A 135 4.31 4.31 -9.47
CA GLN A 135 3.45 5.22 -10.20
C GLN A 135 3.76 5.13 -11.68
N GLY A 136 2.84 4.59 -12.46
CA GLY A 136 3.04 4.45 -13.89
C GLY A 136 2.29 3.27 -14.47
N LYS A 137 2.69 2.89 -15.67
CA LYS A 137 2.10 1.75 -16.38
C LYS A 137 2.72 0.46 -15.84
N VAL A 138 1.93 -0.59 -15.86
CA VAL A 138 2.38 -1.98 -15.73
C VAL A 138 2.20 -2.66 -17.09
N ARG A 139 3.09 -3.60 -17.46
CA ARG A 139 3.07 -4.19 -18.82
C ARG A 139 3.14 -5.71 -18.82
N THR A 140 3.98 -6.29 -17.96
CA THR A 140 4.28 -7.72 -18.00
C THR A 140 3.63 -8.41 -16.81
N ILE A 141 2.34 -8.70 -16.94
CA ILE A 141 1.59 -9.42 -15.90
C ILE A 141 1.79 -10.92 -16.06
N ARG A 142 2.21 -11.61 -15.00
CA ARG A 142 2.48 -13.06 -15.02
C ARG A 142 1.92 -13.73 -13.78
N GLN A 143 1.08 -14.74 -14.00
CA GLN A 143 0.70 -15.69 -12.96
C GLN A 143 1.73 -16.83 -12.92
N LEU A 144 2.32 -17.08 -11.75
CA LEU A 144 3.24 -18.18 -11.51
C LEU A 144 2.80 -18.95 -10.25
N GLY A 145 2.03 -20.01 -10.43
CA GLY A 145 1.37 -20.69 -9.30
C GLY A 145 0.43 -19.73 -8.57
N ASP A 146 0.63 -19.56 -7.26
CA ASP A 146 -0.15 -18.64 -6.42
C ASP A 146 0.40 -17.20 -6.41
N TRP A 147 1.43 -16.91 -7.21
CA TRP A 147 2.03 -15.58 -7.28
C TRP A 147 1.54 -14.79 -8.49
N LEU A 148 0.94 -13.63 -8.22
CA LEU A 148 0.63 -12.62 -9.23
C LEU A 148 1.80 -11.62 -9.33
N ASN A 149 2.36 -11.48 -10.53
CA ASN A 149 3.59 -10.72 -10.74
C ASN A 149 3.40 -9.59 -11.75
N VAL A 150 4.07 -8.47 -11.48
CA VAL A 150 4.48 -7.48 -12.50
C VAL A 150 5.97 -7.65 -12.71
N MET A 151 6.41 -7.89 -13.94
CA MET A 151 7.80 -8.16 -14.29
C MET A 151 8.34 -7.13 -15.30
N ASP A 152 8.19 -5.85 -14.96
CA ASP A 152 8.65 -4.76 -15.83
C ASP A 152 10.12 -4.41 -15.56
N PRO A 153 10.85 -3.82 -16.53
CA PRO A 153 12.28 -3.52 -16.37
C PRO A 153 12.61 -2.65 -15.14
N ASP A 154 11.77 -1.64 -14.86
CA ASP A 154 11.99 -0.67 -13.79
C ASP A 154 11.09 -0.89 -12.57
N PHE A 155 10.18 -1.89 -12.63
CA PHE A 155 9.26 -2.20 -11.54
C PHE A 155 8.92 -3.69 -11.52
N ASN A 156 9.23 -4.32 -10.39
CA ASN A 156 8.83 -5.69 -10.13
C ASN A 156 7.93 -5.74 -8.91
N MET A 157 6.84 -6.49 -9.02
CA MET A 157 5.91 -6.77 -7.93
C MET A 157 5.70 -8.27 -7.86
N HIS A 158 5.73 -8.83 -6.66
CA HIS A 158 5.42 -10.24 -6.41
C HIS A 158 4.38 -10.28 -5.29
N MET A 159 3.18 -10.74 -5.62
CA MET A 159 2.06 -10.81 -4.68
C MET A 159 1.67 -12.27 -4.48
N ASP A 160 1.89 -12.79 -3.27
CA ASP A 160 1.39 -14.10 -2.87
C ASP A 160 -0.10 -14.00 -2.61
N GLU A 161 -0.90 -14.54 -3.52
CA GLU A 161 -2.35 -14.45 -3.44
C GLU A 161 -2.92 -15.35 -2.33
N THR A 162 -2.15 -16.30 -1.78
CA THR A 162 -2.60 -17.11 -0.63
C THR A 162 -2.69 -16.31 0.66
N CYS A 163 -1.96 -15.19 0.74
CA CYS A 163 -2.00 -14.26 1.87
C CYS A 163 -3.25 -13.36 1.87
N ILE A 164 -3.91 -13.18 0.71
CA ILE A 164 -5.07 -12.29 0.59
C ILE A 164 -6.32 -12.97 1.15
N ALA A 165 -6.79 -12.46 2.29
CA ALA A 165 -8.02 -12.91 2.93
C ALA A 165 -9.24 -12.14 2.43
N GLU A 166 -9.13 -10.82 2.32
CA GLU A 166 -10.23 -9.94 1.91
C GLU A 166 -9.73 -8.89 0.91
N ALA A 167 -10.60 -8.52 -0.03
CA ALA A 167 -10.39 -7.39 -0.93
C ALA A 167 -11.61 -6.47 -0.86
N TRP A 168 -11.36 -5.16 -0.85
CA TRP A 168 -12.39 -4.15 -0.70
C TRP A 168 -12.21 -3.04 -1.71
N VAL A 169 -13.31 -2.63 -2.33
CA VAL A 169 -13.37 -1.32 -2.97
C VAL A 169 -13.63 -0.29 -1.88
N VAL A 170 -12.87 0.80 -1.89
CA VAL A 170 -13.00 1.89 -0.92
C VAL A 170 -13.01 3.23 -1.64
N HIS A 171 -14.05 4.01 -1.38
CA HIS A 171 -14.23 5.36 -1.89
C HIS A 171 -14.00 6.39 -0.77
N LYS A 172 -13.25 7.45 -1.07
CA LYS A 172 -12.95 8.54 -0.15
C LYS A 172 -13.18 9.86 -0.88
N ASN A 173 -13.91 10.79 -0.25
CA ASN A 173 -14.04 12.13 -0.77
C ASN A 173 -12.72 12.89 -0.63
N THR A 174 -12.45 13.74 -1.61
CA THR A 174 -11.42 14.78 -1.56
C THR A 174 -11.96 16.07 -2.15
N ASP A 175 -11.25 17.18 -2.00
CA ASP A 175 -11.55 18.45 -2.67
C ASP A 175 -11.47 18.31 -4.22
N ASP A 176 -10.74 17.30 -4.71
CA ASP A 176 -10.61 16.97 -6.15
C ASP A 176 -11.72 16.01 -6.64
N GLY A 177 -12.62 15.58 -5.76
CA GLY A 177 -13.69 14.62 -6.05
C GLY A 177 -13.46 13.24 -5.43
N LEU A 178 -14.24 12.26 -5.88
CA LEU A 178 -14.19 10.90 -5.33
C LEU A 178 -12.89 10.19 -5.75
N VAL A 179 -12.17 9.62 -4.78
CA VAL A 179 -11.01 8.75 -5.03
C VAL A 179 -11.35 7.33 -4.62
N SER A 180 -11.15 6.39 -5.54
CA SER A 180 -11.52 4.97 -5.41
C SER A 180 -10.27 4.09 -5.45
N SER A 181 -10.22 3.10 -4.56
CA SER A 181 -9.10 2.16 -4.46
C SER A 181 -9.57 0.72 -4.30
N LEU A 182 -8.76 -0.21 -4.79
CA LEU A 182 -8.81 -1.60 -4.35
C LEU A 182 -7.81 -1.76 -3.19
N GLU A 183 -8.28 -2.20 -2.03
CA GLU A 183 -7.46 -2.46 -0.84
C GLU A 183 -7.49 -3.96 -0.51
N LEU A 184 -6.30 -4.57 -0.36
CA LEU A 184 -6.12 -6.00 -0.11
C LEU A 184 -5.64 -6.22 1.33
N PHE A 185 -6.27 -7.14 2.04
CA PHE A 185 -6.02 -7.40 3.46
C PHE A 185 -5.67 -8.87 3.72
N GLY A 186 -4.73 -9.09 4.64
CA GLY A 186 -4.35 -10.38 5.18
C GLY A 186 -5.34 -10.92 6.21
N LYS A 187 -5.08 -12.14 6.71
CA LYS A 187 -5.93 -12.80 7.72
C LYS A 187 -5.91 -12.11 9.08
N ASP A 188 -4.84 -11.39 9.37
CA ASP A 188 -4.64 -10.52 10.53
C ASP A 188 -5.28 -9.14 10.36
N GLY A 189 -5.87 -8.87 9.19
CA GLY A 189 -6.42 -7.57 8.82
C GLY A 189 -5.36 -6.56 8.37
N GLU A 190 -4.09 -6.93 8.33
CA GLU A 190 -3.02 -6.05 7.87
C GLU A 190 -3.10 -5.84 6.36
N MET A 191 -2.65 -4.67 5.93
CA MET A 191 -2.69 -4.27 4.53
C MET A 191 -1.59 -4.95 3.73
N ILE A 192 -1.98 -5.66 2.67
CA ILE A 192 -1.05 -6.27 1.71
C ILE A 192 -0.66 -5.25 0.64
N ALA A 193 -1.66 -4.64 0.00
CA ALA A 193 -1.44 -3.64 -1.04
C ALA A 193 -2.68 -2.76 -1.25
N GLN A 194 -2.46 -1.60 -1.87
CA GLN A 194 -3.52 -0.74 -2.37
C GLN A 194 -3.25 -0.38 -3.82
N LEU A 195 -4.31 -0.34 -4.62
CA LEU A 195 -4.24 0.05 -6.03
C LEU A 195 -5.13 1.26 -6.26
N PHE A 196 -4.59 2.24 -6.98
CA PHE A 196 -5.28 3.47 -7.39
C PHE A 196 -5.03 3.73 -8.88
N GLY A 197 -5.91 4.51 -9.52
CA GLY A 197 -5.60 5.13 -10.81
C GLY A 197 -4.60 6.26 -10.59
N LEU A 198 -3.61 6.39 -11.47
CA LEU A 198 -2.66 7.50 -11.37
C LEU A 198 -3.41 8.83 -11.56
N ARG A 199 -3.27 9.72 -10.58
CA ARG A 199 -3.78 11.10 -10.64
C ARG A 199 -2.68 12.09 -10.29
N LYS A 200 -2.78 13.30 -10.82
CA LYS A 200 -1.96 14.43 -10.36
C LYS A 200 -2.72 15.19 -9.27
N PRO A 201 -2.04 15.81 -8.30
CA PRO A 201 -2.69 16.69 -7.32
C PRO A 201 -3.53 17.76 -8.02
N GLY A 202 -4.73 18.06 -7.49
CA GLY A 202 -5.62 19.06 -8.09
C GLY A 202 -6.49 18.54 -9.23
N LEU A 203 -6.41 17.25 -9.58
CA LEU A 203 -7.21 16.64 -10.64
C LEU A 203 -8.06 15.48 -10.07
N PRO A 204 -9.30 15.31 -10.59
CA PRO A 204 -10.13 14.16 -10.25
C PRO A 204 -9.47 12.86 -10.70
N GLN A 205 -9.93 11.75 -10.11
CA GLN A 205 -9.49 10.44 -10.57
C GLN A 205 -9.87 10.18 -12.03
N ASN A 206 -9.13 9.30 -12.68
CA ASN A 206 -9.40 8.91 -14.06
C ASN A 206 -10.75 8.16 -14.16
N GLU A 207 -11.65 8.60 -15.04
CA GLU A 207 -12.96 7.95 -15.24
C GLU A 207 -12.87 6.48 -15.67
N ARG A 208 -11.84 6.10 -16.45
CA ARG A 208 -11.60 4.69 -16.81
C ARG A 208 -11.23 3.87 -15.58
N TRP A 209 -10.40 4.42 -14.69
CA TRP A 209 -10.07 3.78 -13.42
C TRP A 209 -11.32 3.60 -12.55
N LYS A 210 -12.14 4.66 -12.43
CA LYS A 210 -13.39 4.61 -11.68
C LYS A 210 -14.30 3.50 -12.19
N ASN A 211 -14.55 3.46 -13.50
CA ASN A 211 -15.43 2.45 -14.11
C ASN A 211 -14.87 1.03 -13.97
N LEU A 212 -13.54 0.87 -13.99
CA LEU A 212 -12.92 -0.43 -13.75
C LEU A 212 -13.15 -0.90 -12.30
N ILE A 213 -12.95 -0.02 -11.33
CA ILE A 213 -13.20 -0.31 -9.90
C ILE A 213 -14.66 -0.62 -9.63
N ASP A 214 -15.58 0.18 -10.18
CA ASP A 214 -17.03 0.00 -10.01
C ASP A 214 -17.57 -1.25 -10.75
N SER A 215 -16.74 -1.90 -11.58
CA SER A 215 -17.08 -3.15 -12.28
C SER A 215 -16.68 -4.42 -11.52
N LEU A 216 -16.08 -4.27 -10.34
CA LEU A 216 -15.66 -5.38 -9.48
C LEU A 216 -16.83 -5.95 -8.68
#